data_AF-A0A965AZ16-F1
#
_entry.id   AF-A0A965AZ16-F1
#
_cell.length_a   1.000
_cell.length_b   1.000
_cell.length_c   1.000
_cell.angle_alpha   90.00
_cell.angle_beta   90.00
_cell.angle_gamma   90.00
#
_symmetry.space_group_name_H-M   'P 1'
#
loop_
_entity.id
_entity.type
_entity.pdbx_description
1 polymer ?
#
loop_
_entity_poly.entity_id
_entity_poly.type
_entity_poly.pdbx_seq_one_letter_code
_entity_poly.pdbx_strand_id
1 'polypeptide(L)' 'NGGWFHEIDENGKPCEKQFIGRPDIYHSLQADIFPLTTAVSNIFASLMDK' A
#
# COMPACT_ATOMS: atom_id res chain seq x y z
N ASN A 1 -16.51 -4.64 -0.01
CA ASN A 1 -15.14 -5.16 -0.22
C ASN A 1 -14.29 -4.02 -0.72
N GLY A 2 -13.48 -3.41 0.15
CA GLY A 2 -12.58 -2.31 -0.18
C GLY A 2 -11.15 -2.69 0.23
N GLY A 3 -10.16 -2.18 -0.51
CA GLY A 3 -8.74 -2.55 -0.38
C GLY A 3 -8.17 -3.10 -1.69
N TRP A 4 -6.85 -3.25 -1.75
CA TRP A 4 -6.15 -3.83 -2.90
C TRP A 4 -6.05 -5.35 -2.79
N PHE A 5 -5.94 -6.04 -3.92
CA PHE A 5 -5.59 -7.45 -3.94
C PHE A 5 -4.11 -7.60 -3.58
N HIS A 6 -3.85 -8.35 -2.52
CA HIS A 6 -2.54 -8.44 -1.88
C HIS A 6 -1.57 -9.40 -2.60
N GLU A 7 -2.11 -10.26 -3.47
CA GLU A 7 -1.33 -11.22 -4.25
C GLU A 7 -2.02 -11.48 -5.58
N ILE A 8 -1.21 -11.60 -6.64
CA ILE A 8 -1.64 -11.84 -8.01
C ILE A 8 -0.89 -13.05 -8.55
N ASP A 9 -1.58 -13.95 -9.23
CA ASP A 9 -0.98 -15.14 -9.84
C ASP A 9 -0.31 -14.84 -11.20
N GLU A 10 0.29 -15.86 -11.79
CA GLU A 10 0.96 -15.79 -13.11
C GLU A 10 0.03 -15.36 -14.27
N ASN A 11 -1.28 -15.45 -14.08
CA ASN A 11 -2.30 -15.06 -15.06
C ASN A 11 -2.88 -13.67 -14.79
N GLY A 12 -2.33 -12.94 -13.81
CA GLY A 12 -2.82 -11.62 -13.44
C GLY A 12 -4.10 -11.64 -12.60
N LYS A 13 -4.49 -12.77 -12.02
CA LYS A 13 -5.70 -12.89 -11.20
C LYS A 13 -5.38 -12.82 -9.71
N PRO A 14 -6.28 -12.24 -8.88
CA PRO A 14 -6.15 -12.31 -7.44
C PRO A 14 -6.01 -13.75 -6.94
N CYS A 15 -5.05 -13.98 -6.06
CA CYS A 15 -4.90 -15.25 -5.36
C CYS A 15 -4.51 -15.02 -3.88
N GLU A 16 -4.45 -16.09 -3.12
CA GLU A 16 -4.05 -16.09 -1.70
C GLU A 16 -3.21 -17.36 -1.47
N LYS A 17 -1.95 -17.36 -1.92
CA LYS A 17 -1.01 -18.49 -1.69
C LYS A 17 -0.03 -18.16 -0.59
N GLN A 18 0.58 -16.99 -0.64
CA GLN A 18 1.52 -16.49 0.36
C GLN A 18 0.84 -15.56 1.37
N PHE A 19 -0.09 -14.72 0.92
CA PHE A 19 -0.77 -13.76 1.77
C PHE A 19 -2.25 -14.13 1.93
N ILE A 20 -2.58 -14.74 3.08
CA ILE A 20 -3.92 -15.29 3.32
C ILE A 20 -4.81 -14.28 4.04
N GLY A 21 -6.03 -14.10 3.55
CA GLY A 21 -7.02 -13.20 4.13
C GLY A 21 -6.74 -11.73 3.79
N ARG A 22 -6.87 -10.84 4.77
CA ARG A 22 -6.61 -9.40 4.60
C ARG A 22 -5.33 -9.00 5.33
N PRO A 23 -4.16 -9.05 4.67
CA PRO A 23 -2.93 -8.50 5.20
C PRO A 23 -3.04 -7.00 5.47
N ASP A 24 -1.98 -6.43 6.04
CA ASP A 24 -2.00 -5.08 6.60
C ASP A 24 -2.34 -3.99 5.56
N ILE A 25 -3.03 -2.95 6.02
CA ILE A 25 -3.38 -1.78 5.19
C ILE A 25 -2.22 -0.79 5.06
N TYR A 26 -1.15 -0.96 5.84
CA TYR A 26 -0.10 0.04 5.97
C TYR A 26 0.56 0.31 4.61
N HIS A 27 0.84 -0.73 3.83
CA HIS A 27 1.46 -0.56 2.52
C HIS A 27 0.56 0.14 1.48
N SER A 28 -0.74 -0.18 1.43
CA SER A 28 -1.66 0.54 0.53
C SER A 28 -1.73 2.02 0.91
N LEU A 29 -1.79 2.32 2.20
CA LEU A 29 -1.82 3.70 2.68
C LEU A 29 -0.53 4.46 2.32
N GLN A 30 0.64 3.83 2.49
CA GLN A 30 1.91 4.43 2.08
C GLN A 30 1.93 4.74 0.58
N ALA A 31 1.49 3.80 -0.25
CA ALA A 31 1.48 3.97 -1.71
C ALA A 31 0.56 5.12 -2.16
N ASP A 32 -0.56 5.32 -1.46
CA ASP A 32 -1.51 6.39 -1.79
C ASP A 32 -1.11 7.76 -1.23
N ILE A 33 -0.46 7.81 -0.06
CA ILE A 33 -0.16 9.07 0.64
C ILE A 33 1.24 9.60 0.34
N PHE A 34 2.27 8.75 0.24
CA PHE A 34 3.65 9.20 0.04
C PHE A 34 3.86 10.04 -1.23
N PRO A 35 3.19 9.77 -2.37
CA PRO A 35 3.29 10.64 -3.54
C PRO A 35 2.79 12.07 -3.32
N LEU A 36 2.10 12.36 -2.22
CA LEU A 36 1.60 13.69 -1.90
C LEU A 36 2.65 14.57 -1.23
N THR A 37 3.84 14.06 -0.89
CA THR A 37 4.94 14.86 -0.36
C THR A 37 6.05 15.06 -1.41
N THR A 38 6.83 16.13 -1.26
CA THR A 38 8.07 16.37 -2.02
C THR A 38 9.32 15.81 -1.31
N ALA A 39 9.18 15.31 -0.08
CA ALA A 39 10.29 14.81 0.72
C ALA A 39 10.67 13.38 0.31
N VAL A 40 11.98 13.12 0.27
CA VAL A 40 12.55 11.78 -0.03
C VAL A 40 12.74 10.95 1.24
N SER A 41 12.78 11.58 2.42
CA SER A 41 12.93 10.94 3.73
C SER A 41 12.06 11.65 4.77
N ASN A 42 11.83 11.01 5.92
CA ASN A 42 10.93 11.52 6.98
C ASN A 42 9.55 11.92 6.43
N ILE A 43 9.03 11.13 5.49
CA ILE A 43 7.82 11.43 4.71
C ILE A 43 6.64 11.76 5.63
N PHE A 44 6.44 11.01 6.71
CA PHE A 44 5.36 11.27 7.66
C PHE A 44 5.47 12.63 8.36
N ALA A 45 6.69 13.06 8.71
CA ALA A 45 6.89 14.40 9.29
C ALA A 45 6.57 15.48 8.25
N SER A 46 7.05 15.31 7.01
CA SER A 46 6.78 16.25 5.92
C SER A 46 5.30 16.38 5.58
N LEU A 47 4.48 15.35 5.81
CA LEU A 47 3.02 15.44 5.65
C LEU A 47 2.36 16.33 6.71
N MET A 48 2.98 16.49 7.89
CA MET A 48 2.47 17.34 8.97
C MET A 48 2.88 18.80 8.82
N ASP A 49 3.82 19.11 7.92
CA ASP A 49 4.27 20.46 7.60
C ASP A 49 3.38 21.16 6.54
N LYS A 50 2.36 20.45 6.02
CA LYS A 50 1.34 20.98 5.11
C LYS A 50 0.12 21.50 5.86
#